data_AF-A0A2V8TSR3-F1
#
_entry.id   AF-A0A2V8TSR3-F1
#
_cell.length_a   1.000
_cell.length_b   1.000
_cell.length_c   1.000
_cell.angle_alpha   90.00
_cell.angle_beta   90.00
_cell.angle_gamma   90.00
#
_symmetry.space_group_name_H-M   'P 1'
#
loop_
_entity.id
_entity.type
_entity.pdbx_description
1 polymer ?
#
loop_
_entity_poly.entity_id
_entity_poly.type
_entity_poly.pdbx_seq_one_letter_code
_entity_poly.pdbx_strand_id
1 'polypeptide(L)'
;TIRKDISRRARLILAVSAWSAVVVAWFALTYWDILPPFSLPSPVGVMRAFVRLWTEYDLLGNVMQSWWRIAQAFMWCAVIAIPLGLLMGSFRWVHDLV
;
A
#
# COMPACT_ATOMS: atom_id res chain seq x y z
N THR A 1 7.85 -37.52 8.40
CA THR A 1 6.69 -36.60 8.32
C THR A 1 7.11 -35.24 8.85
N ILE A 2 7.43 -34.29 7.97
CA ILE A 2 8.06 -32.99 8.30
C ILE A 2 7.07 -31.98 8.92
N ARG A 3 5.78 -32.35 9.02
CA ARG A 3 4.73 -31.56 9.67
C ARG A 3 4.43 -32.15 11.05
N LYS A 4 5.22 -31.80 12.06
CA LYS A 4 4.85 -31.98 13.48
C LYS A 4 4.12 -30.72 13.94
N ASP A 5 3.00 -30.88 14.66
CA ASP A 5 2.27 -29.76 15.21
C ASP A 5 3.12 -29.00 16.23
N ILE A 6 3.41 -27.75 15.90
CA ILE A 6 4.22 -26.85 16.71
C ILE A 6 3.30 -26.24 17.77
N SER A 7 3.69 -26.32 19.04
CA SER A 7 2.92 -25.73 20.15
C SER A 7 2.67 -24.23 19.90
N ARG A 8 1.52 -23.73 20.35
CA ARG A 8 1.12 -22.32 20.13
C ARG A 8 2.18 -21.33 20.63
N ARG A 9 2.85 -21.66 21.74
CA ARG A 9 3.94 -20.87 22.32
C ARG A 9 5.18 -20.87 21.43
N ALA A 10 5.64 -22.05 20.97
CA ALA A 10 6.81 -22.15 20.11
C ALA A 10 6.58 -21.41 18.78
N ARG A 11 5.36 -21.48 18.23
CA ARG A 11 4.98 -20.73 17.02
C ARG A 11 5.04 -19.21 17.22
N LEU A 12 4.53 -18.71 18.35
CA LEU A 12 4.60 -17.29 18.69
C LEU A 12 6.04 -16.82 18.89
N ILE A 13 6.87 -17.59 19.61
CA ILE A 13 8.28 -17.25 19.82
C ILE A 13 9.04 -17.20 18.51
N LEU A 14 8.84 -18.18 17.62
CA LEU A 14 9.47 -18.19 16.30
C LEU A 14 9.01 -17.00 15.45
N ALA A 15 7.71 -16.69 15.44
CA ALA A 15 7.19 -15.55 14.69
C ALA A 15 7.76 -14.21 15.20
N VAL A 16 7.75 -14.00 16.53
CA VAL A 16 8.29 -12.79 17.14
C VAL A 16 9.79 -12.68 16.92
N SER A 17 10.56 -13.75 17.15
CA SER A 17 12.02 -13.73 17.00
C SER A 17 12.45 -13.47 15.56
N ALA A 18 11.78 -14.05 14.56
CA ALA A 18 12.06 -13.77 13.16
C ALA A 18 11.81 -12.28 12.83
N TRP A 19 10.70 -11.73 13.31
CA TRP A 19 10.38 -10.31 13.11
C TRP A 19 11.38 -9.39 13.81
N SER A 20 11.72 -9.70 15.07
CA SER A 20 12.70 -8.94 15.84
C SER A 20 14.08 -8.99 15.20
N ALA A 21 14.51 -10.12 14.64
CA ALA A 21 15.78 -10.23 13.94
C ALA A 21 15.87 -9.28 12.73
N VAL A 22 14.78 -9.17 11.95
CA VAL A 22 14.71 -8.23 10.81
C VAL A 22 14.79 -6.78 11.29
N VAL A 23 14.06 -6.42 12.35
CA VAL A 23 14.09 -5.06 12.92
C VAL A 23 15.47 -4.72 13.47
N VAL A 24 16.10 -5.62 14.21
CA VAL A 24 17.46 -5.42 14.76
C VAL A 24 18.48 -5.29 13.63
N ALA A 25 18.39 -6.11 12.58
CA ALA A 25 19.24 -5.99 11.41
C ALA A 25 19.07 -4.62 10.73
N TRP A 26 17.84 -4.14 10.58
CA TRP A 26 17.58 -2.80 10.05
C TRP A 26 18.21 -1.71 10.92
N PHE A 27 18.01 -1.75 12.24
CA PHE A 27 18.66 -0.81 13.15
C PHE A 27 20.18 -0.85 13.05
N ALA A 28 20.80 -2.03 13.03
CA ALA A 28 22.25 -2.20 12.92
C ALA A 28 22.80 -1.62 11.61
N LEU A 29 22.13 -1.91 10.47
CA LEU A 29 22.52 -1.39 9.16
C LEU A 29 22.43 0.14 9.10
N THR A 30 21.42 0.73 9.74
CA THR A 30 21.24 2.19 9.79
C THR A 30 22.14 2.89 10.81
N TYR A 31 22.55 2.22 11.89
CA TYR A 31 23.43 2.80 12.90
C TYR A 31 24.90 2.81 12.47
N TRP A 32 25.32 1.81 11.70
CA TRP A 32 26.70 1.69 11.21
C TRP A 32 26.96 2.44 9.89
N ASP A 33 26.00 3.24 9.40
CA ASP A 33 26.09 4.01 8.14
C ASP A 33 26.62 3.18 6.95
N ILE A 34 26.32 1.87 6.94
CA ILE A 34 26.76 0.95 5.89
C ILE A 34 26.12 1.30 4.54
N LEU A 35 24.97 2.00 4.57
CA LEU A 35 24.21 2.39 3.41
C LEU A 35 23.99 3.91 3.37
N PRO A 36 23.89 4.52 2.18
CA PRO A 36 23.59 5.94 2.06
C PRO A 36 22.29 6.30 2.79
N PRO A 37 22.24 7.40 3.57
CA PRO A 37 21.06 7.80 4.33
C PRO A 37 19.80 7.99 3.49
N PHE A 38 19.98 8.27 2.19
CA PHE A 38 18.90 8.44 1.22
C PHE A 38 18.27 7.11 0.79
N SER A 39 19.02 6.01 0.88
CA SER A 39 18.56 4.67 0.49
C SER A 39 17.88 3.93 1.64
N LEU A 40 18.31 4.17 2.89
CA LEU A 40 17.78 3.47 4.06
C LEU A 40 17.76 4.37 5.30
N PRO A 41 16.73 5.22 5.45
CA PRO A 41 16.59 6.09 6.62
C PRO A 41 16.43 5.26 7.90
N SER A 42 16.91 5.81 9.01
CA SER A 42 16.78 5.16 10.31
C SER A 42 15.31 4.96 10.69
N PRO A 43 14.96 3.89 11.43
CA PRO A 43 13.58 3.63 11.83
C PRO A 43 12.94 4.81 12.60
N VAL A 44 13.73 5.50 13.41
CA VAL A 44 13.31 6.71 14.14
C VAL A 44 13.05 7.87 13.18
N GLY A 45 13.87 8.02 12.14
CA GLY A 45 13.67 8.99 11.07
C GLY A 45 12.36 8.75 10.32
N VAL A 46 12.04 7.48 10.01
CA VAL A 46 10.77 7.09 9.38
C VAL A 46 9.59 7.43 10.28
N MET A 47 9.65 7.10 11.58
CA MET A 47 8.58 7.44 12.53
C MET A 47 8.38 8.95 12.66
N ARG A 48 9.46 9.72 12.73
CA ARG A 48 9.38 11.20 12.78
C ARG A 48 8.80 11.77 11.49
N ALA A 49 9.23 11.26 10.34
CA ALA A 49 8.67 11.66 9.05
C ALA A 49 7.18 11.34 8.97
N PHE A 50 6.75 10.17 9.45
CA PHE A 50 5.34 9.80 9.49
C PHE A 50 4.50 10.76 10.34
N VAL A 51 4.95 11.07 11.57
CA VAL A 51 4.28 12.04 12.43
C VAL A 51 4.23 13.41 11.77
N ARG A 52 5.34 13.86 11.17
CA ARG A 52 5.43 15.12 10.45
C ARG A 52 4.46 15.18 9.26
N LEU A 53 4.36 14.11 8.46
CA LEU A 53 3.42 14.04 7.35
C LEU A 53 1.97 14.10 7.87
N TRP A 54 1.70 13.42 8.98
CA TRP A 54 0.38 13.42 9.61
C TRP A 54 -0.02 14.80 10.14
N THR A 55 0.90 15.57 10.73
CA THR A 55 0.60 16.85 11.39
C THR A 55 0.78 18.08 10.49
N GLU A 56 1.84 18.13 9.69
CA GLU A 56 2.22 19.33 8.91
C GLU A 56 1.69 19.31 7.48
N TYR A 57 1.55 18.12 6.87
CA TYR A 57 1.26 17.98 5.44
C TYR A 57 -0.18 17.56 5.13
N ASP A 58 -1.08 17.55 6.11
CA ASP A 58 -2.47 17.09 5.96
C ASP A 58 -2.56 15.79 5.15
N LEU A 59 -1.86 14.75 5.63
CA LEU A 59 -1.79 13.45 4.95
C LEU A 59 -3.18 12.90 4.63
N LEU A 60 -4.12 13.03 5.57
CA LEU A 60 -5.51 12.63 5.37
C LEU A 60 -6.19 13.45 4.27
N GLY A 61 -6.03 14.79 4.27
CA GLY A 61 -6.55 15.65 3.21
C GLY A 61 -6.00 15.27 1.83
N ASN A 62 -4.69 15.01 1.71
CA ASN A 62 -4.07 14.61 0.46
C ASN A 62 -4.54 13.23 -0.04
N VAL A 63 -4.70 12.28 0.89
CA VAL A 63 -5.25 10.95 0.58
C VAL A 63 -6.69 11.08 0.10
N MET A 64 -7.51 11.88 0.80
CA MET A 64 -8.90 12.11 0.42
C MET A 64 -9.04 12.87 -0.90
N GLN A 65 -8.18 13.85 -1.17
CA GLN A 65 -8.18 14.54 -2.47
C GLN A 65 -7.82 13.58 -3.60
N SER A 66 -6.80 12.74 -3.40
CA SER A 66 -6.40 11.73 -4.39
C SER A 66 -7.52 10.72 -4.64
N TRP A 67 -8.15 10.24 -3.56
CA TRP A 67 -9.27 9.32 -3.62
C TRP A 67 -10.49 9.95 -4.31
N TRP A 68 -10.83 11.18 -3.94
CA TRP A 68 -11.93 11.95 -4.51
C TRP A 68 -11.75 12.16 -6.02
N ARG A 69 -10.53 12.50 -6.46
CA ARG A 69 -10.20 12.63 -7.88
C ARG A 69 -10.44 11.32 -8.64
N ILE A 70 -10.05 10.18 -8.08
CA ILE A 70 -10.28 8.85 -8.69
C ILE A 70 -11.77 8.55 -8.74
N ALA A 71 -12.51 8.82 -7.66
CA ALA A 71 -13.95 8.60 -7.60
C ALA A 71 -14.70 9.43 -8.65
N GLN A 72 -14.31 10.69 -8.85
CA GLN A 72 -14.88 11.54 -9.90
C GLN A 72 -14.60 11.00 -11.30
N ALA A 73 -13.35 10.62 -11.59
CA ALA A 73 -12.99 10.04 -12.89
C ALA A 73 -13.78 8.76 -13.17
N PHE A 74 -13.88 7.87 -12.18
CA PHE A 74 -14.68 6.65 -12.29
C PHE A 74 -16.15 6.95 -12.56
N MET A 75 -16.75 7.91 -11.87
CA MET A 75 -18.15 8.29 -12.08
C MET A 75 -18.38 8.80 -13.50
N TRP A 76 -17.52 9.68 -14.01
CA TRP A 76 -17.61 10.17 -15.38
C TRP A 76 -17.45 9.06 -16.41
N CYS A 77 -16.49 8.15 -16.21
CA CYS A 77 -16.33 6.98 -17.05
C CYS A 77 -17.57 6.08 -17.00
N ALA A 78 -18.14 5.83 -15.82
CA ALA A 78 -19.33 4.99 -15.66
C ALA A 78 -20.54 5.58 -16.40
N VAL A 79 -20.78 6.89 -16.26
CA VAL A 79 -21.89 7.60 -16.93
C VAL A 79 -21.80 7.51 -18.46
N ILE A 80 -20.61 7.39 -19.03
CA ILE A 80 -20.42 7.31 -20.49
C ILE A 80 -20.34 5.85 -20.96
N ALA A 81 -19.49 5.06 -20.31
CA ALA A 81 -19.19 3.69 -20.72
C ALA A 81 -20.36 2.74 -20.49
N ILE A 82 -21.15 2.91 -19.41
CA ILE A 82 -22.29 2.03 -19.15
C ILE A 82 -23.38 2.20 -20.21
N PRO A 83 -23.85 3.42 -20.55
CA PRO A 83 -24.80 3.59 -21.65
C PRO A 83 -24.25 3.13 -22.99
N LEU A 84 -22.99 3.44 -23.31
CA LEU A 84 -22.37 2.97 -24.56
C LEU A 84 -22.32 1.44 -24.63
N GLY A 85 -21.89 0.78 -23.56
CA GLY A 85 -21.86 -0.68 -23.49
C GLY A 85 -23.25 -1.31 -23.65
N LEU A 86 -24.28 -0.71 -23.03
CA LEU A 86 -25.67 -1.14 -23.20
C LEU A 86 -26.16 -0.95 -24.64
N LEU A 87 -25.81 0.16 -25.28
CA LEU A 87 -26.16 0.44 -26.68
C LEU A 87 -25.47 -0.53 -27.64
N MET A 88 -24.18 -0.81 -27.45
CA MET A 88 -23.43 -1.80 -28.23
C MET A 88 -24.03 -3.21 -28.08
N GLY A 89 -24.45 -3.59 -26.88
CA GLY A 89 -25.09 -4.88 -26.62
C GLY A 89 -26.51 -5.01 -27.20
N SER A 90 -27.23 -3.90 -27.30
CA SER A 90 -28.63 -3.88 -27.75
C SER A 90 -28.78 -3.65 -29.26
N PHE A 91 -27.86 -2.92 -29.90
CA PHE A 91 -27.97 -2.52 -31.30
C PHE A 91 -26.70 -2.85 -32.09
N ARG A 92 -26.84 -3.68 -33.13
CA ARG A 92 -25.72 -4.14 -33.98
C ARG A 92 -25.02 -2.99 -34.71
N TRP A 93 -25.76 -1.95 -35.11
CA TRP A 93 -25.20 -0.75 -35.76
C TRP A 93 -24.23 0.04 -34.85
N VAL A 94 -24.49 0.11 -33.55
CA VAL A 94 -23.61 0.83 -32.61
C VAL A 94 -22.34 0.02 -32.32
N HIS A 95 -22.45 -1.31 -32.28
CA HIS A 95 -21.30 -2.21 -32.18
C HIS A 95 -20.36 -2.08 -33.40
N ASP A 96 -20.91 -1.94 -34.61
CA ASP A 96 -20.11 -1.88 -35.84
C ASP A 96 -19.45 -0.51 -36.10
N LEU A 97 -19.81 0.53 -35.34
CA LEU A 97 -19.26 1.89 -35.43
C LEU A 97 -18.04 2.14 -34.53
N VAL A 98 -17.82 1.29 -33.52
CA VAL A 98 -16.73 1.37 -32.54
C VAL A 98 -15.66 0.35 -32.90
#